data_AF-A0A2M7K0K9-F1
#
_entry.id   AF-A0A2M7K0K9-F1
#
_cell.length_a   1.000
_cell.length_b   1.000
_cell.length_c   1.000
_cell.angle_alpha   90.00
_cell.angle_beta   90.00
_cell.angle_gamma   90.00
#
_symmetry.space_group_name_H-M   'P 1'
#
loop_
_entity.id
_entity.type
_entity.pdbx_description
1 polymer ?
#
loop_
_entity_poly.entity_id
_entity_poly.type
_entity_poly.pdbx_seq_one_letter_code
_entity_poly.pdbx_strand_id
1 'polypeptide(L)'
;GQSALDELLAQRDRLNAKIQVSVDEGTDPWGIKVSMVEVKNVELPETMQRAMAAQAEAERDRRAKVVHAEGEYQAAQRLADAAQIIGTQPTALQLRYLQTLGAIATERTNTILFPLPIDMVTPFLARANPEKK
;
A
#
# COMPACT_ATOMS: atom_id res chain seq x y z
N GLY A 1 -4.69 9.68 -28.07
CA GLY A 1 -5.73 8.67 -27.77
C GLY A 1 -6.20 8.75 -26.33
N GLN A 2 -5.31 8.49 -25.36
CA GLN A 2 -5.60 8.44 -23.91
C GLN A 2 -6.25 9.71 -23.35
N SER A 3 -5.75 10.90 -23.72
CA SER A 3 -6.27 12.17 -23.20
C SER A 3 -7.73 12.41 -23.59
N ALA A 4 -8.19 11.91 -24.75
CA ALA A 4 -9.54 12.21 -25.22
C ALA A 4 -10.61 11.46 -24.41
N LEU A 5 -10.36 10.22 -23.97
CA LEU A 5 -11.39 9.43 -23.28
C LEU A 5 -11.46 9.71 -21.77
N ASP A 6 -10.31 9.91 -21.14
CA ASP A 6 -10.25 10.28 -19.72
C ASP A 6 -10.86 11.68 -19.51
N GLU A 7 -10.67 12.56 -20.49
CA GLU A 7 -11.29 13.87 -20.53
C GLU A 7 -12.80 13.79 -20.81
N LEU A 8 -13.28 12.88 -21.67
CA LEU A 8 -14.72 12.66 -21.90
C LEU A 8 -15.47 12.16 -20.64
N LEU A 9 -14.81 11.35 -19.80
CA LEU A 9 -15.40 10.86 -18.55
C LEU A 9 -15.32 11.90 -17.41
N ALA A 10 -14.20 12.62 -17.28
CA ALA A 10 -14.03 13.66 -16.27
C ALA A 10 -14.80 14.97 -16.60
N GLN A 11 -15.16 15.18 -17.86
CA GLN A 11 -15.85 16.39 -18.33
C GLN A 11 -17.30 16.15 -18.74
N ARG A 12 -17.99 15.15 -18.16
CA ARG A 12 -19.40 14.83 -18.49
C ARG A 12 -20.29 16.08 -18.55
N ASP A 13 -20.14 16.99 -17.60
CA ASP A 13 -20.92 18.24 -17.55
C ASP A 13 -20.58 19.21 -18.69
N ARG A 14 -19.29 19.38 -19.02
CA ARG A 14 -18.87 20.23 -20.16
C ARG A 14 -19.28 19.61 -21.49
N LEU A 15 -19.21 18.28 -21.61
CA LEU A 15 -19.61 17.56 -22.80
C LEU A 15 -21.12 17.69 -23.02
N ASN A 16 -21.92 17.48 -21.97
CA ASN A 16 -23.38 17.65 -22.02
C ASN A 16 -23.75 19.08 -22.42
N ALA A 17 -23.09 20.10 -21.84
CA ALA A 17 -23.31 21.50 -22.20
C ALA A 17 -22.96 21.77 -23.68
N LYS A 18 -21.84 21.23 -24.17
CA LYS A 18 -21.43 21.41 -25.57
C LYS A 18 -22.38 20.73 -26.55
N ILE A 19 -22.86 19.54 -26.21
CA ILE A 19 -23.87 18.82 -27.01
C ILE A 19 -25.21 19.57 -26.98
N GLN A 20 -25.64 20.06 -25.81
CA GLN A 20 -26.87 20.84 -25.69
C GLN A 20 -26.88 22.03 -26.65
N VAL A 21 -25.81 22.83 -26.68
CA VAL A 21 -25.72 23.99 -27.59
C VAL A 21 -25.82 23.56 -29.05
N SER A 22 -25.06 22.55 -29.48
CA SER A 22 -25.09 22.10 -30.88
C SER A 22 -26.43 21.50 -31.30
N VAL A 23 -27.16 20.85 -30.39
CA VAL A 23 -28.48 20.29 -30.71
C VAL A 23 -29.54 21.38 -30.72
N ASP A 24 -29.52 22.33 -29.78
CA ASP A 24 -30.47 23.46 -29.70
C ASP A 24 -30.39 24.32 -30.97
N GLU A 25 -29.17 24.68 -31.42
CA GLU A 25 -28.94 25.41 -32.68
C GLU A 25 -29.51 24.67 -33.91
N GLY A 26 -29.46 23.34 -33.90
CA GLY A 26 -30.00 22.50 -34.98
C GLY A 26 -31.52 22.36 -34.95
N THR A 27 -32.14 22.50 -33.78
CA THR A 27 -33.59 22.33 -33.57
C THR A 27 -34.38 23.64 -33.56
N ASP A 28 -33.71 24.79 -33.48
CA ASP A 28 -34.29 26.13 -33.57
C ASP A 28 -35.20 26.34 -34.81
N PRO A 29 -34.84 25.90 -36.03
CA PRO A 29 -35.71 26.06 -37.21
C PRO A 29 -37.03 25.30 -37.10
N TRP A 30 -37.12 24.32 -36.21
CA TRP A 30 -38.31 23.50 -35.98
C TRP A 30 -39.13 24.01 -34.78
N GLY A 31 -38.68 25.07 -34.11
CA GLY A 31 -39.35 25.66 -32.95
C GLY A 31 -39.30 24.80 -31.68
N ILE A 32 -38.34 23.88 -31.60
CA ILE A 32 -38.16 22.96 -30.46
C ILE A 32 -36.99 23.46 -29.62
N LYS A 33 -37.23 23.69 -28.32
CA LYS A 33 -36.20 24.11 -27.36
C LYS A 33 -35.68 22.91 -26.56
N VAL A 34 -34.37 22.70 -26.54
CA VAL A 34 -33.74 21.56 -25.85
C VAL A 34 -33.30 21.95 -24.44
N SER A 35 -33.96 21.38 -23.43
CA SER A 35 -33.72 21.71 -22.02
C SER A 35 -32.58 20.94 -21.36
N MET A 36 -32.34 19.68 -21.75
CA MET A 36 -31.24 18.86 -21.22
C MET A 36 -30.86 17.74 -22.20
N VAL A 37 -29.56 17.50 -22.35
CA VAL A 37 -29.03 16.36 -23.11
C VAL A 37 -28.09 15.57 -22.21
N GLU A 38 -28.28 14.24 -22.17
CA GLU A 38 -27.44 13.34 -21.39
C GLU A 38 -26.89 12.23 -22.28
N VAL A 39 -25.57 12.02 -22.23
CA VAL A 39 -24.92 10.88 -22.87
C VAL A 39 -25.27 9.61 -22.09
N LYS A 40 -26.06 8.71 -22.69
CA LYS A 40 -26.41 7.40 -22.09
C LYS A 40 -25.23 6.43 -22.13
N ASN A 41 -24.85 5.96 -23.32
CA ASN A 41 -23.82 4.93 -23.50
C ASN A 41 -22.81 5.38 -24.56
N VAL A 42 -21.53 5.17 -24.29
CA VAL A 42 -20.44 5.31 -25.27
C VAL A 42 -19.86 3.93 -25.50
N GLU A 43 -20.04 3.40 -26.71
CA GLU A 43 -19.48 2.11 -27.08
C GLU A 43 -18.08 2.30 -27.63
N LEU A 44 -17.11 1.63 -27.00
CA LEU A 44 -15.72 1.64 -27.44
C LEU A 44 -15.46 0.39 -28.30
N PRO A 45 -14.69 0.50 -29.38
CA PRO A 45 -14.24 -0.67 -30.12
C PRO A 45 -13.46 -1.63 -29.21
N GLU A 46 -13.70 -2.94 -29.37
CA GLU A 46 -13.13 -3.98 -28.52
C GLU A 46 -11.58 -3.94 -28.48
N THR A 47 -10.95 -3.57 -29.60
CA THR A 47 -9.50 -3.40 -29.71
C THR A 47 -8.96 -2.30 -28.80
N MET A 48 -9.65 -1.16 -28.72
CA MET A 48 -9.29 -0.03 -27.86
C MET A 48 -9.50 -0.38 -26.39
N GLN A 49 -10.59 -1.08 -26.06
CA GLN A 49 -10.90 -1.48 -24.69
C GLN A 49 -9.83 -2.43 -24.13
N ARG A 50 -9.38 -3.41 -24.93
CA ARG A 50 -8.27 -4.31 -24.54
C ARG A 50 -6.95 -3.57 -24.36
N ALA A 51 -6.60 -2.66 -25.27
CA ALA A 51 -5.38 -1.87 -25.16
C ALA A 51 -5.38 -0.96 -23.93
N MET A 52 -6.53 -0.35 -23.62
CA MET A 52 -6.72 0.49 -22.45
C MET A 52 -6.66 -0.31 -21.15
N ALA A 53 -7.29 -1.49 -21.11
CA ALA A 53 -7.22 -2.38 -19.96
C ALA A 53 -5.77 -2.84 -19.68
N ALA A 54 -5.05 -3.29 -20.71
CA ALA A 54 -3.65 -3.70 -20.58
C ALA A 54 -2.74 -2.56 -20.08
N GLN A 55 -2.99 -1.33 -20.56
CA GLN A 55 -2.26 -0.17 -20.09
C GLN A 55 -2.61 0.20 -18.64
N ALA A 56 -3.90 0.17 -18.28
CA ALA A 56 -4.36 0.48 -16.92
C ALA A 56 -3.78 -0.52 -15.91
N GLU A 57 -3.71 -1.81 -16.28
CA GLU A 57 -3.08 -2.86 -15.48
C GLU A 57 -1.58 -2.58 -15.29
N ALA A 58 -0.86 -2.26 -16.38
CA ALA A 58 0.57 -1.97 -16.32
C ALA A 58 0.90 -0.75 -15.44
N GLU A 59 0.12 0.32 -15.54
CA GLU A 59 0.30 1.51 -14.69
C GLU A 59 -0.07 1.22 -13.23
N ARG A 60 -1.13 0.43 -12.99
CA ARG A 60 -1.51 -0.01 -11.65
C ARG A 60 -0.40 -0.83 -10.99
N ASP A 61 0.17 -1.79 -11.70
CA ASP A 61 1.26 -2.63 -11.22
C ASP A 61 2.52 -1.81 -10.95
N ARG A 62 2.84 -0.87 -11.85
CA ARG A 62 3.96 0.05 -11.66
C ARG A 62 3.79 0.87 -10.39
N ARG A 63 2.61 1.47 -10.18
CA ARG A 63 2.30 2.26 -8.98
C ARG A 63 2.32 1.41 -7.73
N ALA A 64 1.74 0.21 -7.77
CA ALA A 64 1.74 -0.71 -6.64
C ALA A 64 3.17 -1.03 -6.18
N LYS A 65 4.09 -1.32 -7.11
CA LYS A 65 5.50 -1.58 -6.80
C LYS A 65 6.19 -0.37 -6.15
N VAL A 66 5.95 0.83 -6.65
CA VAL A 66 6.54 2.06 -6.08
C VAL A 66 6.02 2.31 -4.67
N VAL A 67 4.70 2.21 -4.46
CA VAL A 67 4.09 2.41 -3.14
C VAL A 67 4.56 1.35 -2.15
N HIS A 68 4.71 0.10 -2.60
CA HIS A 68 5.21 -0.97 -1.75
C HIS A 68 6.67 -0.73 -1.33
N ALA A 69 7.55 -0.42 -2.28
CA ALA A 69 8.96 -0.13 -2.00
C ALA A 69 9.12 1.09 -1.07
N GLU A 70 8.32 2.13 -1.26
CA GLU A 70 8.31 3.30 -0.38
C GLU A 70 7.83 2.94 1.03
N GLY A 71 6.78 2.11 1.15
CA GLY A 71 6.30 1.60 2.43
C GLY A 71 7.35 0.76 3.16
N GLU A 72 8.05 -0.11 2.44
CA GLU A 72 9.15 -0.92 3.00
C GLU A 72 10.31 -0.03 3.48
N TYR A 73 10.70 0.96 2.68
CA TYR A 73 11.75 1.91 3.05
C TYR A 73 11.39 2.68 4.33
N GLN A 74 10.18 3.24 4.40
CA GLN A 74 9.71 3.94 5.58
C GLN A 74 9.66 3.03 6.81
N ALA A 75 9.18 1.79 6.67
CA ALA A 75 9.16 0.82 7.76
C ALA A 75 10.58 0.50 8.26
N ALA A 76 11.51 0.23 7.34
CA ALA A 76 12.90 -0.06 7.68
C ALA A 76 13.57 1.12 8.40
N GLN A 77 13.35 2.35 7.93
CA GLN A 77 13.88 3.55 8.57
C GLN A 77 13.37 3.69 10.00
N ARG A 78 12.05 3.54 10.23
CA ARG A 78 11.45 3.64 11.56
C ARG A 78 11.96 2.55 12.51
N LEU A 79 12.19 1.34 12.00
CA LEU A 79 12.77 0.25 12.79
C LEU A 79 14.23 0.54 13.16
N ALA A 80 15.02 1.10 12.25
CA ALA A 80 16.39 1.51 12.52
C ALA A 80 16.46 2.61 13.60
N ASP A 81 15.61 3.63 13.50
CA ASP A 81 15.50 4.69 14.50
C ASP A 81 15.10 4.11 15.87
N ALA A 82 14.13 3.20 15.90
CA ALA A 82 13.70 2.53 17.13
C ALA A 82 14.82 1.67 17.74
N ALA A 83 15.59 0.96 16.90
CA ALA A 83 16.73 0.17 17.35
C ALA A 83 17.83 1.06 17.96
N GLN A 84 18.09 2.22 17.37
CA GLN A 84 19.04 3.19 17.91
C GLN A 84 18.59 3.72 19.28
N ILE A 85 17.31 4.09 19.43
CA ILE A 85 16.75 4.54 20.72
C ILE A 85 16.85 3.43 21.79
N ILE A 86 16.63 2.18 21.41
CA ILE A 86 16.73 1.07 22.36
C ILE A 86 18.19 0.75 22.71
N GLY A 87 19.11 0.96 21.78
CA GLY A 87 20.54 0.82 22.02
C GLY A 87 21.09 1.86 23.01
N THR A 88 20.51 3.07 23.07
CA THR A 88 20.98 4.12 24.01
C THR A 88 20.56 3.86 25.46
N GLN A 89 19.48 3.11 25.70
CA GLN A 89 18.99 2.79 27.04
C GLN A 89 18.98 1.28 27.29
N PRO A 90 19.92 0.73 28.09
CA PRO A 90 20.00 -0.71 28.38
C PRO A 90 18.69 -1.30 28.93
N THR A 91 17.95 -0.54 29.74
CA THR A 91 16.67 -0.95 30.32
C THR A 91 15.56 -1.14 29.27
N ALA A 92 15.65 -0.45 28.13
CA ALA A 92 14.64 -0.54 27.07
C ALA A 92 14.65 -1.93 26.40
N LEU A 93 15.82 -2.55 26.25
CA LEU A 93 15.95 -3.89 25.70
C LEU A 93 15.35 -4.94 26.64
N GLN A 94 15.52 -4.75 27.96
CA GLN A 94 14.91 -5.61 28.97
C GLN A 94 13.38 -5.48 29.00
N LEU A 95 12.84 -4.27 28.88
CA LEU A 95 11.38 -4.07 28.74
C LEU A 95 10.83 -4.73 27.47
N ARG A 96 11.52 -4.59 26.34
CA ARG A 96 11.14 -5.28 25.10
C ARG A 96 11.15 -6.80 25.27
N TYR A 97 12.17 -7.34 25.93
CA TYR A 97 12.24 -8.77 26.24
C TYR A 97 11.04 -9.24 27.07
N LEU A 98 10.67 -8.50 28.12
CA LEU A 98 9.49 -8.82 28.94
C LEU A 98 8.18 -8.73 28.13
N GLN A 99 8.05 -7.74 27.23
CA GLN A 99 6.90 -7.64 26.32
C GLN A 99 6.82 -8.83 25.37
N THR A 100 7.94 -9.26 24.79
CA THR A 100 7.98 -10.45 23.92
C THR A 100 7.61 -11.72 24.68
N LEU A 101 8.07 -11.86 25.93
CA LEU A 101 7.66 -12.98 26.78
C LEU A 101 6.16 -12.95 27.11
N GLY A 102 5.60 -11.78 27.38
CA GLY A 102 4.16 -11.62 27.58
C GLY A 102 3.34 -12.03 26.35
N ALA A 103 3.76 -11.60 25.16
CA ALA A 103 3.12 -11.95 23.89
C ALA A 103 3.17 -13.47 23.60
N ILE A 104 4.33 -14.09 23.83
CA ILE A 104 4.50 -15.55 23.67
C ILE A 104 3.68 -16.31 24.71
N ALA A 105 3.60 -15.83 25.96
CA ALA A 105 2.83 -16.48 27.02
C ALA A 105 1.31 -16.44 26.77
N THR A 106 0.81 -15.46 26.02
CA THR A 106 -0.60 -15.40 25.60
C THR A 106 -0.92 -16.36 24.45
N GLU A 107 0.05 -16.73 23.62
CA GLU A 107 -0.10 -17.77 22.62
C GLU A 107 0.10 -19.15 23.27
N ARG A 108 -0.86 -20.07 23.14
CA ARG A 108 -0.88 -21.39 23.80
C ARG A 108 0.20 -22.36 23.28
N THR A 109 1.48 -22.03 23.42
CA THR A 109 2.60 -22.90 23.03
C THR A 109 3.36 -23.35 24.28
N ASN A 110 3.16 -24.60 24.67
CA ASN A 110 3.60 -25.21 25.93
C ASN A 110 5.11 -25.56 25.98
N THR A 111 5.97 -24.82 25.26
CA THR A 111 7.41 -25.06 25.23
C THR A 111 8.15 -23.72 25.16
N ILE A 112 8.57 -23.24 26.32
CA ILE A 112 9.34 -22.00 26.48
C ILE A 112 10.82 -22.37 26.25
N LEU A 113 11.35 -22.08 25.05
CA LEU A 113 12.78 -22.19 24.80
C LEU A 113 13.47 -20.96 25.42
N PHE A 114 14.19 -21.18 26.52
CA PHE A 114 14.90 -20.13 27.25
C PHE A 114 16.37 -20.13 26.82
N PRO A 115 16.83 -19.22 25.95
CA PRO A 115 18.25 -19.04 25.71
C PRO A 115 18.85 -18.33 26.94
N LEU A 116 19.50 -19.09 27.82
CA LEU A 116 20.25 -18.53 28.93
C LEU A 116 21.47 -17.75 28.39
N PRO A 117 21.71 -16.50 28.85
CA PRO A 117 22.92 -15.77 28.51
C PRO A 117 24.15 -16.61 28.87
N ILE A 118 25.08 -16.77 27.92
CA ILE A 118 26.29 -17.58 28.11
C ILE A 118 27.01 -17.15 29.39
N ASP A 119 27.04 -15.86 29.72
CA ASP A 119 27.68 -15.31 30.92
C ASP A 119 27.19 -15.93 32.24
N MET A 120 25.94 -16.38 32.33
CA MET A 120 25.41 -17.07 33.51
C MET A 120 25.75 -18.56 33.52
N VAL A 121 26.02 -19.15 32.36
CA VAL A 121 26.33 -20.57 32.17
C VAL A 121 27.84 -20.82 32.22
N THR A 122 28.67 -19.82 31.86
CA THR A 122 30.14 -19.87 31.87
C THR A 122 30.73 -20.36 33.20
N PRO A 123 30.27 -19.93 34.39
CA PRO A 123 30.80 -20.41 35.67
C PRO A 123 30.50 -21.90 35.93
N PHE A 124 29.41 -22.42 35.38
CA PHE A 124 28.99 -23.81 35.53
C PHE A 124 29.70 -24.73 34.51
N LEU A 125 29.92 -24.26 33.28
CA LEU A 125 30.72 -24.97 32.27
C LEU A 125 32.22 -24.99 32.63
N ALA A 126 32.76 -23.90 33.19
CA ALA A 126 34.15 -23.84 33.65
C ALA A 126 34.43 -24.78 34.83
N ARG A 127 33.42 -25.07 35.66
CA ARG A 127 33.51 -26.07 36.74
C ARG A 127 33.36 -27.51 36.23
N ALA A 128 32.71 -27.73 35.08
CA ALA A 128 32.50 -29.04 34.50
C ALA A 128 33.73 -29.57 33.72
N ASN A 129 34.73 -28.74 33.44
CA ASN A 129 35.96 -29.16 32.77
C ASN A 129 37.21 -28.79 33.58
N PRO A 130 37.64 -29.64 34.55
CA PRO A 130 38.82 -29.38 35.38
C PRO A 130 40.16 -29.63 34.66
N GLU A 131 40.18 -30.12 33.41
CA GLU A 131 41.44 -30.37 32.69
C GLU A 131 41.91 -29.15 31.88
N LYS A 132 42.44 -28.15 32.58
CA LYS A 132 43.48 -27.24 32.06
C LYS A 132 44.15 -26.46 33.20
N LYS A 133 44.83 -27.20 34.08
CA LYS A 133 46.10 -26.79 34.69
C LYS A 133 46.86 -28.00 35.18
#